data_AF-A0A069ZIQ6-F1
#
_entry.id   AF-A0A069ZIQ6-F1
#
_cell.length_a   1.000
_cell.length_b   1.000
_cell.length_c   1.000
_cell.angle_alpha   90.00
_cell.angle_beta   90.00
_cell.angle_gamma   90.00
#
_symmetry.space_group_name_H-M   'P 1'
#
loop_
_entity.id
_entity.type
_entity.pdbx_description
1 polymer ?
#
loop_
_entity_poly.entity_id
_entity_poly.type
_entity_poly.pdbx_seq_one_letter_code
_entity_poly.pdbx_strand_id
1 'polypeptide(L)'
;MAQQLKRWQGWLLFGGSMVVVFVLGLIVSSLLERRAEVVSIYNNRKHIFKDAIVAQNELFAEDFPREYQTWLKTADTTYQGEFNSSQRVDVLAARPEMVVLWAGYSFSMEYNTPRGHKHAIEDMDEILRTGSPGVNGNKDIQPGTC
;
A
#
# COMPACT_ATOMS: atom_id res chain seq x y z
N MET A 1 -16.18 -4.15 55.67
CA MET A 1 -17.43 -3.43 55.40
C MET A 1 -17.50 -3.14 53.90
N ALA A 2 -18.44 -3.76 53.18
CA ALA A 2 -18.63 -3.47 51.76
C ALA A 2 -19.26 -2.08 51.61
N GLN A 3 -18.58 -1.17 50.90
CA GLN A 3 -19.16 0.13 50.57
C GLN A 3 -20.40 -0.09 49.70
N GLN A 4 -21.58 0.25 50.23
CA GLN A 4 -22.82 0.25 49.46
C GLN A 4 -22.82 1.42 48.48
N LEU A 5 -23.02 1.12 47.20
CA LEU A 5 -23.14 2.11 46.14
C LEU A 5 -24.37 3.00 46.39
N LYS A 6 -24.20 4.32 46.26
CA LYS A 6 -25.33 5.25 46.31
C LYS A 6 -26.26 5.00 45.13
N ARG A 7 -27.56 5.21 45.30
CA ARG A 7 -28.59 4.96 44.25
C ARG A 7 -28.25 5.59 42.89
N TRP A 8 -27.70 6.81 42.89
CA TRP A 8 -27.24 7.49 41.66
C TRP A 8 -26.06 6.78 40.96
N GLN A 9 -25.13 6.19 41.72
CA GLN A 9 -24.02 5.42 41.15
C GLN A 9 -24.51 4.14 40.47
N GLY A 10 -25.56 3.50 41.01
CA GLY A 10 -26.21 2.36 40.37
C GLY A 10 -26.86 2.72 39.03
N TRP A 11 -27.60 3.83 38.95
CA TRP A 11 -28.18 4.33 37.70
C TRP A 11 -27.12 4.74 36.68
N LEU A 12 -26.00 5.34 37.12
CA LEU A 12 -24.87 5.67 36.24
C LEU A 12 -24.18 4.41 35.68
N LEU A 13 -23.93 3.40 36.53
CA LEU A 13 -23.34 2.13 36.10
C LEU A 13 -24.25 1.40 35.11
N PHE A 14 -25.56 1.39 35.37
CA PHE A 14 -26.54 0.79 34.47
C PHE A 14 -26.59 1.52 33.13
N GLY A 15 -26.74 2.84 33.13
CA GLY A 15 -26.74 3.65 31.90
C GLY A 15 -25.44 3.51 31.10
N GLY A 16 -24.29 3.55 31.79
CA GLY A 16 -22.98 3.33 31.19
C GLY A 16 -22.86 1.94 30.54
N SER A 17 -23.31 0.88 31.22
CA SER A 17 -23.30 -0.47 30.67
C SER A 17 -24.19 -0.61 29.43
N MET A 18 -25.36 0.03 29.39
CA MET A 18 -26.24 0.04 28.22
C MET A 18 -25.57 0.70 27.02
N VAL A 19 -24.89 1.83 27.22
CA VAL A 19 -24.15 2.51 26.16
C VAL A 19 -23.03 1.61 25.63
N VAL A 20 -22.27 0.97 26.51
CA VAL A 20 -21.19 0.05 26.11
C VAL A 20 -21.73 -1.12 25.28
N VAL A 21 -22.81 -1.77 25.73
CA VAL A 21 -23.44 -2.88 25.00
C VAL A 21 -23.99 -2.42 23.65
N PHE A 22 -24.60 -1.23 23.59
CA PHE A 22 -25.09 -0.65 22.33
C PHE A 22 -23.96 -0.39 21.33
N VAL A 23 -22.87 0.23 21.78
CA VAL A 23 -21.68 0.49 20.94
C VAL A 23 -21.06 -0.82 20.47
N LEU A 24 -20.93 -1.83 21.34
CA LEU A 24 -20.46 -3.16 20.93
C LEU A 24 -21.39 -3.80 19.89
N GLY A 25 -22.71 -3.65 20.04
CA GLY A 25 -23.69 -4.09 19.05
C GLY A 25 -23.50 -3.44 17.68
N LEU A 26 -23.26 -2.12 17.64
CA LEU A 26 -22.95 -1.41 16.38
C LEU A 26 -21.66 -1.92 15.73
N ILE A 27 -20.61 -2.18 16.52
CA ILE A 27 -19.35 -2.73 16.02
C ILE A 27 -19.57 -4.14 15.44
N VAL A 28 -20.29 -5.01 16.15
CA VAL A 28 -20.59 -6.38 15.67
C VAL A 28 -21.42 -6.32 14.39
N SER A 29 -22.43 -5.46 14.32
CA SER A 29 -23.23 -5.26 13.11
C SER A 29 -22.36 -4.83 11.93
N SER A 30 -21.49 -3.83 12.13
CA SER A 30 -20.57 -3.35 11.10
C SER A 30 -19.61 -4.44 10.61
N LEU A 31 -19.08 -5.27 11.53
CA LEU A 31 -18.20 -6.38 11.18
C LEU A 31 -18.92 -7.50 10.41
N LEU A 32 -20.18 -7.79 10.74
CA LEU A 32 -20.98 -8.81 10.06
C LEU A 32 -21.39 -8.36 8.65
N GLU A 33 -21.83 -7.11 8.50
CA GLU A 33 -22.23 -6.53 7.21
C GLU A 33 -21.04 -6.53 6.22
N ARG A 34 -19.85 -6.16 6.71
CA ARG A 34 -18.61 -6.21 5.92
C ARG A 34 -18.23 -7.63 5.48
N ARG A 35 -18.53 -8.66 6.28
CA ARG A 35 -18.29 -10.07 5.89
C ARG A 35 -19.30 -10.55 4.85
N ALA A 36 -20.57 -10.16 4.97
CA ALA A 36 -21.60 -10.52 4.00
C ALA A 36 -21.31 -9.89 2.63
N GLU A 37 -20.85 -8.64 2.59
CA GLU A 37 -20.42 -7.97 1.36
C GLU A 37 -19.28 -8.74 0.67
N VAL A 38 -18.21 -9.09 1.41
CA VAL A 38 -17.05 -9.82 0.86
C VAL A 38 -17.42 -11.20 0.32
N VAL A 39 -18.31 -11.94 0.99
CA VAL A 39 -18.74 -13.27 0.51
C VAL A 39 -19.60 -13.16 -0.75
N SER A 40 -20.39 -12.08 -0.89
CA SER A 40 -21.21 -11.86 -2.09
C SER A 40 -20.38 -11.52 -3.33
N ILE A 41 -19.26 -10.81 -3.17
CA ILE A 41 -18.41 -10.36 -4.29
C ILE A 41 -17.77 -11.55 -5.04
N TYR A 42 -17.28 -12.57 -4.32
CA TYR A 42 -16.70 -13.76 -4.96
C TYR A 42 -17.72 -14.56 -5.79
N ASN A 43 -19.01 -14.52 -5.42
CA ASN A 43 -20.08 -15.19 -6.15
C ASN A 43 -20.73 -14.30 -7.23
N ASN A 44 -20.62 -12.97 -7.11
CA ASN A 44 -21.20 -11.98 -8.02
C ASN A 44 -20.14 -10.98 -8.51
N ARG A 45 -19.12 -11.46 -9.24
CA ARG A 45 -18.21 -10.54 -9.94
C ARG A 45 -19.01 -9.68 -10.90
N LYS A 46 -18.86 -8.36 -10.78
CA LYS A 46 -19.56 -7.38 -11.64
C LYS A 46 -18.88 -7.27 -12.99
N HIS A 47 -17.55 -7.43 -13.04
CA HIS A 47 -16.76 -7.28 -14.25
C HIS A 47 -16.23 -8.63 -14.74
N ILE A 48 -16.86 -9.14 -15.80
CA ILE A 48 -16.33 -10.29 -16.53
C ILE A 48 -15.47 -9.76 -17.67
N PHE A 49 -14.16 -9.83 -17.51
CA PHE A 49 -13.21 -9.47 -18.56
C PHE A 49 -13.36 -10.40 -19.77
N LYS A 50 -13.42 -9.79 -20.96
CA LYS A 50 -13.49 -10.51 -22.24
C LYS A 50 -12.11 -10.80 -22.82
N ASP A 51 -11.14 -9.96 -22.48
CA ASP A 51 -9.76 -10.09 -22.92
C ASP A 51 -9.04 -11.17 -22.10
N ALA A 52 -8.12 -11.88 -22.75
CA ALA A 52 -7.32 -12.91 -22.10
C ALA A 52 -6.36 -12.34 -21.05
N ILE A 53 -5.92 -11.08 -21.22
CA ILE A 53 -5.00 -10.39 -20.30
C ILE A 53 -5.54 -8.98 -20.05
N VAL A 54 -5.69 -8.63 -18.78
CA VAL A 54 -6.09 -7.29 -18.33
C VAL A 54 -5.03 -6.76 -17.38
N ALA A 55 -4.30 -5.73 -17.80
CA ALA A 55 -3.18 -5.16 -17.05
C ALA A 55 -3.54 -3.90 -16.23
N GLN A 56 -4.71 -3.32 -16.48
CA GLN A 56 -5.17 -2.10 -15.81
C GLN A 56 -5.68 -2.43 -14.41
N ASN A 57 -4.91 -2.07 -13.38
CA ASN A 57 -5.21 -2.42 -11.98
C ASN A 57 -6.57 -1.87 -11.53
N GLU A 58 -6.95 -0.68 -12.00
CA GLU A 58 -8.17 0.04 -11.64
C GLU A 58 -9.43 -0.76 -11.98
N LEU A 59 -9.39 -1.58 -13.04
CA LEU A 59 -10.52 -2.42 -13.44
C LEU A 59 -10.85 -3.54 -12.43
N PHE A 60 -9.90 -3.88 -11.55
CA PHE A 60 -10.09 -4.88 -10.50
C PHE A 60 -10.66 -4.28 -9.21
N ALA A 61 -10.78 -2.95 -9.11
CA ALA A 61 -11.14 -2.27 -7.87
C ALA A 61 -12.55 -2.61 -7.35
N GLU A 62 -13.52 -2.76 -8.25
CA GLU A 62 -14.91 -3.06 -7.86
C GLU A 62 -15.12 -4.51 -7.45
N ASP A 63 -14.43 -5.44 -8.12
CA ASP A 63 -14.55 -6.87 -7.87
C ASP A 63 -13.61 -7.35 -6.76
N PHE A 64 -12.54 -6.60 -6.45
CA PHE A 64 -11.57 -6.94 -5.39
C PHE A 64 -11.23 -5.71 -4.54
N PRO A 65 -12.22 -5.08 -3.88
CA PRO A 65 -12.02 -3.79 -3.23
C PRO A 65 -11.02 -3.87 -2.08
N ARG A 66 -10.97 -4.99 -1.34
CA ARG A 66 -10.02 -5.12 -0.23
C ARG A 66 -8.58 -5.18 -0.74
N GLU A 67 -8.33 -6.05 -1.71
CA GLU A 67 -7.02 -6.29 -2.31
C GLU A 67 -6.52 -5.01 -3.00
N TYR A 68 -7.37 -4.38 -3.80
CA TYR A 68 -7.07 -3.13 -4.48
C TYR A 68 -6.75 -2.00 -3.49
N GLN A 69 -7.53 -1.85 -2.43
CA GLN A 69 -7.26 -0.85 -1.38
C GLN A 69 -5.96 -1.13 -0.63
N THR A 70 -5.61 -2.40 -0.38
CA THR A 70 -4.31 -2.73 0.23
C THR A 70 -3.14 -2.47 -0.71
N TRP A 71 -3.30 -2.70 -2.01
CA TRP A 71 -2.30 -2.35 -3.01
C TRP A 71 -2.11 -0.84 -3.15
N LEU A 72 -3.19 -0.05 -3.13
CA LEU A 72 -3.11 1.41 -3.17
C LEU A 72 -2.29 2.01 -2.03
N LYS A 73 -2.27 1.36 -0.85
CA LYS A 73 -1.43 1.81 0.27
C LYS A 73 0.06 1.77 -0.04
N THR A 74 0.51 1.04 -1.06
CA THR A 74 1.91 1.08 -1.51
C THR A 74 2.30 2.42 -2.13
N ALA A 75 1.34 3.30 -2.41
CA ALA A 75 1.62 4.69 -2.76
C ALA A 75 2.22 5.48 -1.59
N ASP A 76 1.93 5.08 -0.34
CA ASP A 76 2.42 5.75 0.86
C ASP A 76 3.90 5.43 1.12
N THR A 77 4.72 6.48 1.05
CA THR A 77 6.17 6.44 1.23
C THR A 77 6.63 7.01 2.57
N THR A 78 5.72 7.20 3.53
CA THR A 78 6.02 7.85 4.81
C THR A 78 6.72 6.95 5.84
N TYR A 79 6.74 5.62 5.63
CA TYR A 79 7.33 4.70 6.59
C TYR A 79 8.87 4.76 6.56
N GLN A 80 9.46 4.90 7.75
CA GLN A 80 10.91 4.84 7.95
C GLN A 80 11.19 4.05 9.23
N GLY A 81 11.91 2.93 9.08
CA GLY A 81 12.47 2.15 10.18
C GLY A 81 13.99 2.19 10.16
N GLU A 82 14.61 1.53 11.15
CA GLU A 82 16.07 1.48 11.29
C GLU A 82 16.77 0.81 10.09
N PHE A 83 16.18 -0.26 9.56
CA PHE A 83 16.80 -1.06 8.49
C PHE A 83 16.09 -0.97 7.15
N ASN A 84 14.81 -0.54 7.13
CA ASN A 84 13.98 -0.49 5.93
C ASN A 84 13.09 0.76 5.96
N SER A 85 12.79 1.31 4.78
CA SER A 85 11.86 2.42 4.60
C SER A 85 10.99 2.18 3.37
N SER A 86 9.95 2.98 3.19
CA SER A 86 9.23 3.10 1.91
C SER A 86 9.57 4.39 1.17
N GLN A 87 10.65 5.07 1.58
CA GLN A 87 11.13 6.31 0.96
C GLN A 87 12.12 6.00 -0.17
N ARG A 88 12.07 6.80 -1.24
CA ARG A 88 13.12 6.83 -2.26
C ARG A 88 14.28 7.69 -1.75
N VAL A 89 15.40 7.05 -1.43
CA VAL A 89 16.61 7.70 -0.93
C VAL A 89 17.79 7.33 -1.82
N ASP A 90 18.62 8.31 -2.16
CA ASP A 90 19.84 8.10 -2.92
C ASP A 90 20.88 7.31 -2.10
N VAL A 91 21.11 6.07 -2.52
CA VAL A 91 22.07 5.17 -1.86
C VAL A 91 23.51 5.56 -2.22
N LEU A 92 23.74 6.12 -3.41
CA LEU A 92 25.07 6.54 -3.84
C LEU A 92 25.54 7.76 -3.04
N ALA A 93 24.64 8.69 -2.71
CA ALA A 93 24.94 9.80 -1.80
C ALA A 93 25.30 9.30 -0.38
N ALA A 94 24.60 8.27 0.11
CA ALA A 94 24.87 7.70 1.43
C ALA A 94 26.14 6.83 1.47
N ARG A 95 26.52 6.22 0.33
CA ARG A 95 27.62 5.26 0.17
C ARG A 95 28.40 5.53 -1.11
N PRO A 96 29.18 6.63 -1.17
CA PRO A 96 29.82 7.09 -2.40
C PRO A 96 30.85 6.11 -2.97
N GLU A 97 31.42 5.22 -2.15
CA GLU A 97 32.28 4.13 -2.59
C GLU A 97 31.59 3.19 -3.59
N MET A 98 30.25 3.07 -3.55
CA MET A 98 29.49 2.24 -4.49
C MET A 98 29.60 2.76 -5.93
N VAL A 99 29.77 4.08 -6.12
CA VAL A 99 30.02 4.67 -7.44
C VAL A 99 31.33 4.15 -8.03
N VAL A 100 32.37 4.01 -7.20
CA VAL A 100 33.68 3.50 -7.62
C VAL A 100 33.61 2.00 -7.87
N LEU A 101 32.95 1.25 -6.99
CA LEU A 101 32.79 -0.21 -7.13
C LEU A 101 32.03 -0.60 -8.40
N TRP A 102 31.10 0.25 -8.84
CA TRP A 102 30.30 0.03 -10.05
C TRP A 102 30.72 0.90 -11.23
N ALA A 103 31.92 1.47 -11.19
CA ALA A 103 32.42 2.33 -12.26
C ALA A 103 32.36 1.62 -13.62
N GLY A 104 31.73 2.29 -14.60
CA GLY A 104 31.48 1.72 -15.94
C GLY A 104 30.20 0.90 -16.06
N TYR A 105 29.38 0.82 -15.01
CA TYR A 105 28.08 0.16 -15.02
C TYR A 105 26.95 1.15 -14.66
N SER A 106 25.73 0.92 -15.15
CA SER A 106 24.63 1.89 -15.00
C SER A 106 24.28 2.19 -13.55
N PHE A 107 24.53 1.26 -12.63
CA PHE A 107 24.32 1.44 -11.19
C PHE A 107 25.22 2.51 -10.56
N SER A 108 26.33 2.90 -11.20
CA SER A 108 27.12 4.05 -10.74
C SER A 108 26.51 5.40 -11.10
N MET A 109 25.46 5.44 -11.92
CA MET A 109 24.77 6.68 -12.32
C MET A 109 23.67 7.06 -11.32
N GLU A 110 22.84 6.10 -10.91
CA GLU A 110 21.81 6.29 -9.90
C GLU A 110 21.38 4.95 -9.28
N TYR A 111 21.31 4.90 -7.96
CA TYR A 111 20.79 3.75 -7.22
C TYR A 111 20.08 4.23 -5.97
N ASN A 112 18.78 3.93 -5.88
CA ASN A 112 17.93 4.39 -4.80
C ASN A 112 17.39 3.20 -3.99
N THR A 113 17.00 3.45 -2.74
CA THR A 113 16.21 2.50 -1.96
C THR A 113 14.87 2.21 -2.64
N PRO A 114 14.36 0.98 -2.56
CA PRO A 114 13.07 0.65 -3.12
C PRO A 114 11.94 1.33 -2.34
N ARG A 115 10.83 1.64 -3.04
CA ARG A 115 9.56 2.07 -2.44
C ARG A 115 8.41 1.18 -2.91
N GLY A 116 7.18 1.51 -2.53
CA GLY A 116 6.03 0.66 -2.80
C GLY A 116 5.70 0.48 -4.29
N HIS A 117 5.13 -0.68 -4.63
CA HIS A 117 4.91 -1.11 -6.02
C HIS A 117 4.13 -0.15 -6.91
N LYS A 118 3.27 0.73 -6.36
CA LYS A 118 2.55 1.75 -7.14
C LYS A 118 3.51 2.68 -7.90
N HIS A 119 4.73 2.85 -7.41
CA HIS A 119 5.77 3.70 -7.98
C HIS A 119 6.70 2.99 -8.96
N ALA A 120 6.55 1.67 -9.18
CA ALA A 120 7.55 0.87 -9.90
C ALA A 120 7.85 1.37 -11.33
N ILE A 121 6.81 1.73 -12.09
CA ILE A 121 6.96 2.23 -13.46
C ILE A 121 7.49 3.68 -13.47
N GLU A 122 7.03 4.52 -12.54
CA GLU A 122 7.53 5.89 -12.36
C GLU A 122 9.03 5.89 -12.05
N ASP A 123 9.47 5.08 -11.08
CA ASP A 123 10.88 4.96 -10.73
C ASP A 123 11.73 4.35 -11.85
N MET A 124 11.17 3.44 -12.66
CA MET A 124 11.85 2.87 -13.83
C MET A 124 12.03 3.88 -14.96
N ASP A 125 11.06 4.76 -15.17
CA ASP A 125 11.10 5.82 -16.18
C ASP A 125 12.05 6.96 -15.77
N GLU A 126 12.05 7.32 -14.47
CA GLU A 126 12.84 8.43 -13.96
C GLU A 126 14.32 8.10 -13.71
N ILE A 127 14.65 6.82 -13.45
CA ILE A 127 16.01 6.44 -13.07
C ILE A 127 17.00 6.64 -14.22
N LEU A 128 18.16 7.23 -13.94
CA LEU A 128 19.22 7.41 -14.93
C LEU A 128 19.75 6.11 -15.53
N ARG A 129 19.49 4.95 -14.89
CA ARG A 129 19.98 3.64 -15.33
C ARG A 129 19.37 3.15 -16.64
N THR A 130 18.16 3.59 -16.98
CA THR A 130 17.46 3.27 -18.24
C THR A 130 17.76 4.31 -19.33
N GLY A 131 18.33 5.45 -18.95
CA GLY A 131 18.78 6.49 -19.86
C GLY A 131 17.61 7.30 -20.40
N SER A 132 17.75 7.81 -21.63
CA SER A 132 16.68 8.58 -22.28
C SER A 132 16.58 8.18 -23.75
N PRO A 133 16.09 6.96 -24.03
CA PRO A 133 16.01 6.45 -25.39
C PRO A 133 15.09 7.32 -26.26
N GLY A 134 15.49 7.53 -27.52
CA GLY A 134 14.73 8.34 -28.48
C GLY A 134 14.90 9.86 -28.32
N VAL A 135 15.33 10.35 -27.16
CA VAL A 135 15.65 11.78 -26.97
C VAL A 135 16.97 12.10 -27.67
N ASN A 136 16.97 13.10 -28.55
CA ASN A 136 18.16 13.52 -29.32
C ASN A 136 18.88 12.39 -30.09
N GLY A 137 18.15 11.33 -30.46
CA GLY A 137 18.74 10.17 -31.15
C GLY A 137 19.53 9.20 -30.24
N ASN A 138 19.38 9.32 -28.92
CA ASN A 138 19.95 8.38 -27.96
C ASN A 138 19.37 6.97 -28.17
N LYS A 139 20.25 5.97 -28.04
CA LYS A 139 19.88 4.55 -28.10
C LYS A 139 19.55 4.02 -26.71
N ASP A 140 18.85 2.88 -26.68
CA ASP A 140 18.59 2.13 -25.46
C ASP A 140 19.92 1.70 -24.81
N ILE A 141 20.06 1.94 -23.51
CA ILE A 141 21.20 1.46 -22.71
C ILE A 141 20.86 0.19 -21.93
N GLN A 142 19.59 -0.17 -21.83
CA GLN A 142 19.09 -1.41 -21.23
C GLN A 142 18.26 -2.20 -22.26
N PRO A 143 18.22 -3.54 -22.17
CA PRO A 143 17.34 -4.34 -23.01
C PRO A 143 15.88 -4.21 -22.56
N GLY A 144 14.92 -4.50 -23.44
CA GLY A 144 13.49 -4.57 -23.10
C GLY A 144 13.10 -5.72 -22.14
N THR A 145 14.09 -6.38 -21.53
CA THR A 145 13.89 -7.30 -20.41
C THR A 145 13.77 -6.54 -19.08
N CYS A 146 14.35 -5.35 -18.99
CA CYS A 146 14.19 -4.43 -17.87
C CYS A 146 12.85 -3.70 -17.98
#